data_AF-A0A5J4PJE4-F1
#
_entry.id   AF-A0A5J4PJE4-F1
#
_cell.length_a   1.000
_cell.length_b   1.000
_cell.length_c   1.000
_cell.angle_alpha   90.00
_cell.angle_beta   90.00
_cell.angle_gamma   90.00
#
_symmetry.space_group_name_H-M   'P 1'
#
loop_
_entity.id
_entity.type
_entity.pdbx_description
1 polymer ?
#
loop_
_entity_poly.entity_id
_entity_poly.type
_entity_poly.pdbx_seq_one_letter_code
_entity_poly.pdbx_strand_id
1 'polypeptide(L)'
;MFDFYYQNLRRIIEEEEERRREEDQRRKAQEEMNPQLPQQNVDLKTLFINNLHSDTTEVNLQKKFSIFNITGCKIPRNQQGAIHHGFINFSNEDDARRALKSMNGTLIDGKRIDGSVLEVKIQQNQSSAQIPQLSEISSIIIRN
;
A
#
# COMPACT_ATOMS: atom_id res chain seq x y z
N MET A 1 61.92 -11.94 12.32
CA MET A 1 61.46 -11.39 11.02
C MET A 1 60.05 -11.86 10.67
N PHE A 2 59.76 -13.16 10.78
CA PHE A 2 58.40 -13.71 10.55
C PHE A 2 57.34 -13.27 11.57
N ASP A 3 57.68 -13.15 12.86
CA ASP A 3 56.70 -12.71 13.88
C ASP A 3 56.11 -11.33 13.60
N PHE A 4 56.92 -10.37 13.19
CA PHE A 4 56.45 -9.02 12.86
C PHE A 4 55.52 -9.02 11.64
N TYR A 5 55.79 -9.89 10.67
CA TYR A 5 54.92 -10.06 9.50
C TYR A 5 53.58 -10.67 9.88
N TYR A 6 53.54 -11.73 10.69
CA TYR A 6 52.28 -12.33 11.15
C TYR A 6 51.48 -11.40 12.07
N GLN A 7 52.13 -10.64 12.93
CA GLN A 7 51.46 -9.64 13.77
C GLN A 7 50.85 -8.52 12.93
N ASN A 8 51.57 -8.02 11.92
CA ASN A 8 51.02 -7.04 10.98
C ASN A 8 49.90 -7.61 10.10
N LEU A 9 50.04 -8.86 9.63
CA LEU A 9 49.04 -9.53 8.81
C LEU A 9 47.75 -9.80 9.59
N ARG A 10 47.86 -10.21 10.86
CA ARG A 10 46.72 -10.38 11.78
C ARG A 10 46.00 -9.06 12.02
N ARG A 11 46.74 -7.97 12.23
CA ARG A 11 46.20 -6.61 12.37
C ARG A 11 45.42 -6.16 11.14
N ILE A 12 45.94 -6.42 9.94
CA ILE A 12 45.29 -6.04 8.67
C ILE A 12 43.99 -6.84 8.46
N ILE A 13 44.00 -8.14 8.76
CA ILE A 13 42.81 -9.00 8.64
C ILE A 13 41.73 -8.58 9.64
N GLU A 14 42.12 -8.30 10.89
CA GLU A 14 41.20 -7.83 11.94
C GLU A 14 40.58 -6.47 11.56
N GLU A 15 41.37 -5.51 11.05
CA GLU A 15 40.87 -4.22 10.56
C GLU A 15 39.91 -4.36 9.36
N GLU A 16 40.14 -5.33 8.47
CA GLU A 16 39.23 -5.56 7.34
C GLU A 16 37.91 -6.20 7.77
N GLU A 17 37.95 -7.16 8.71
CA GLU A 17 36.74 -7.73 9.29
C GLU A 17 35.93 -6.69 10.06
N GLU A 18 36.58 -5.81 10.81
CA GLU A 18 35.90 -4.75 11.57
C GLU A 18 35.23 -3.75 10.62
N ARG A 19 35.92 -3.33 9.55
CA ARG A 19 35.32 -2.51 8.49
C ARG A 19 34.13 -3.21 7.81
N ARG A 20 34.21 -4.52 7.56
CA ARG A 20 33.09 -5.30 7.01
C ARG A 20 31.91 -5.37 7.98
N ARG A 21 32.16 -5.57 9.28
CA ARG A 21 31.12 -5.57 10.33
C ARG A 21 30.44 -4.22 10.46
N GLU A 22 31.20 -3.13 10.39
CA GLU A 22 30.66 -1.77 10.40
C GLU A 22 29.83 -1.47 9.14
N GLU A 23 30.28 -1.91 7.97
CA GLU A 23 29.53 -1.75 6.72
C GLU A 23 28.22 -2.57 6.74
N ASP A 24 28.27 -3.80 7.27
CA ASP A 24 27.07 -4.64 7.48
C ASP A 24 26.12 -4.02 8.50
N GLN A 25 26.63 -3.44 9.59
CA GLN A 25 25.81 -2.69 10.56
C GLN A 25 25.20 -1.44 9.93
N ARG A 26 25.94 -0.71 9.10
CA ARG A 26 25.42 0.47 8.38
C ARG A 26 24.36 0.09 7.37
N ARG A 27 24.56 -1.01 6.62
CA ARG A 27 23.55 -1.57 5.70
C ARG A 27 22.29 -1.96 6.46
N LYS A 28 22.41 -2.73 7.55
CA LYS A 28 21.26 -3.12 8.39
C LYS A 28 20.54 -1.92 9.01
N ALA A 29 21.27 -0.94 9.57
CA ALA A 29 20.68 0.26 10.13
C ALA A 29 19.97 1.12 9.06
N GLN A 30 20.50 1.16 7.83
CA GLN A 30 19.87 1.86 6.73
C GLN A 30 18.63 1.12 6.18
N GLU A 31 18.60 -0.20 6.31
CA GLU A 31 17.45 -1.04 5.99
C GLU A 31 16.36 -0.95 7.06
N GLU A 32 16.72 -0.89 8.35
CA GLU A 32 15.81 -0.65 9.47
C GLU A 32 15.25 0.79 9.51
N MET A 33 16.01 1.77 9.01
CA MET A 33 15.58 3.18 8.90
C MET A 33 14.78 3.47 7.62
N ASN A 34 14.61 2.48 6.73
CA ASN A 34 13.60 2.51 5.68
C ASN A 34 12.38 1.72 6.16
N PRO A 35 11.44 2.34 6.91
CA PRO A 35 10.18 1.68 7.23
C PRO A 35 9.42 1.47 5.93
N GLN A 36 9.64 0.32 5.29
CA GLN A 36 8.72 -0.20 4.31
C GLN A 36 7.45 -0.51 5.10
N LEU A 37 6.53 0.46 5.10
CA LEU A 37 5.13 0.25 5.43
C LEU A 37 4.73 -1.09 4.80
N PRO A 38 4.03 -1.98 5.54
CA PRO A 38 3.65 -3.28 5.01
C PRO A 38 3.09 -3.04 3.61
N GLN A 39 3.76 -3.57 2.59
CA GLN A 39 3.33 -3.42 1.21
C GLN A 39 1.99 -4.14 1.13
N GLN A 40 0.92 -3.40 1.44
CA GLN A 40 -0.41 -3.80 1.06
C GLN A 40 -0.31 -4.09 -0.43
N ASN A 41 -0.92 -5.18 -0.87
CA ASN A 41 -0.92 -5.58 -2.26
C ASN A 41 -1.82 -4.57 -3.02
N VAL A 42 -1.34 -3.33 -3.19
CA VAL A 42 -2.07 -2.24 -3.82
C VAL A 42 -2.02 -2.54 -5.31
N ASP A 43 -3.17 -2.75 -5.93
CA ASP A 43 -3.23 -2.80 -7.38
C ASP A 43 -3.14 -1.36 -7.90
N LEU A 44 -1.90 -0.90 -8.08
CA LEU A 44 -1.58 0.46 -8.52
C LEU A 44 -2.05 0.73 -9.96
N LYS A 45 -2.48 -0.30 -10.70
CA LYS A 45 -3.03 -0.17 -12.06
C LYS A 45 -4.55 -0.10 -12.07
N THR A 46 -5.23 -0.35 -10.95
CA THR A 46 -6.69 -0.27 -10.87
C THR A 46 -7.13 0.94 -10.05
N LEU A 47 -8.01 1.76 -10.64
CA LEU A 47 -8.70 2.82 -9.92
C LEU A 47 -10.11 2.39 -9.53
N PHE A 48 -10.45 2.69 -8.29
CA PHE A 48 -11.82 2.67 -7.79
C PHE A 48 -12.43 4.06 -7.94
N ILE A 49 -13.56 4.15 -8.63
CA ILE A 49 -14.31 5.39 -8.81
C ILE A 49 -15.61 5.29 -8.01
N ASN A 50 -15.75 6.15 -7.01
CA ASN A 50 -16.93 6.24 -6.18
C ASN A 50 -17.82 7.41 -6.60
N ASN A 51 -19.08 7.37 -6.15
CA ASN A 51 -20.08 8.42 -6.36
C ASN A 51 -20.41 8.71 -7.84
N LEU A 52 -20.50 7.65 -8.65
CA LEU A 52 -20.97 7.75 -10.02
C LEU A 52 -22.48 8.04 -10.08
N HIS A 53 -22.92 8.62 -11.20
CA HIS A 53 -24.34 8.75 -11.48
C HIS A 53 -24.94 7.37 -11.80
N SER A 54 -26.22 7.15 -11.47
CA SER A 54 -26.89 5.87 -11.71
C SER A 54 -27.00 5.52 -13.20
N ASP A 55 -26.94 6.54 -14.06
CA ASP A 55 -26.98 6.39 -15.52
C ASP A 55 -25.58 6.28 -16.16
N THR A 56 -24.51 6.41 -15.36
CA THR A 56 -23.15 6.28 -15.87
C THR A 56 -22.87 4.81 -16.20
N THR A 57 -22.62 4.53 -17.47
CA THR A 57 -22.30 3.18 -17.98
C THR A 57 -20.78 2.99 -18.17
N GLU A 58 -20.34 1.74 -18.34
CA GLU A 58 -18.93 1.45 -18.65
C GLU A 58 -18.47 2.21 -19.90
N VAL A 59 -19.34 2.36 -20.91
CA VAL A 59 -19.04 3.07 -22.15
C VAL A 59 -18.78 4.56 -21.90
N ASN A 60 -19.57 5.20 -21.03
CA ASN A 60 -19.36 6.61 -20.68
C ASN A 60 -18.06 6.79 -19.90
N LEU A 61 -17.79 5.87 -18.97
CA LEU A 61 -16.56 5.89 -18.17
C LEU A 61 -15.33 5.69 -19.06
N GLN A 62 -15.36 4.70 -19.96
CA GLN A 62 -14.30 4.45 -20.92
C GLN A 62 -14.05 5.64 -21.83
N LYS A 63 -15.10 6.30 -22.34
CA LYS A 63 -14.96 7.53 -23.14
C LYS A 63 -14.32 8.65 -22.34
N LYS A 64 -14.73 8.85 -21.09
CA LYS A 64 -14.23 9.95 -20.26
C LYS A 64 -12.76 9.77 -19.88
N PHE A 65 -12.33 8.53 -19.68
CA PHE A 65 -10.95 8.17 -19.34
C PHE A 65 -10.12 7.78 -20.57
N SER A 66 -10.66 7.91 -21.79
CA SER A 66 -10.00 7.50 -23.05
C SER A 66 -8.68 8.21 -23.34
N ILE A 67 -8.41 9.33 -22.67
CA ILE A 67 -7.12 10.03 -22.70
C ILE A 67 -5.98 9.25 -22.03
N PHE A 68 -6.30 8.18 -21.30
CA PHE A 68 -5.36 7.28 -20.62
C PHE A 68 -5.44 5.87 -21.21
N ASN A 69 -4.40 5.04 -21.02
CA ASN A 69 -4.38 3.68 -21.56
C ASN A 69 -5.14 2.68 -20.65
N ILE A 70 -6.46 2.68 -20.75
CA ILE A 70 -7.36 1.74 -20.05
C ILE A 70 -7.30 0.35 -20.70
N THR A 71 -7.16 -0.70 -19.89
CA THR A 71 -7.28 -2.12 -20.33
C THR A 71 -8.69 -2.66 -20.16
N GLY A 72 -9.45 -2.15 -19.19
CA GLY A 72 -10.85 -2.49 -19.01
C GLY A 72 -11.54 -1.62 -17.97
N CYS A 73 -12.87 -1.62 -17.96
CA CYS A 73 -13.64 -1.03 -16.88
C CYS A 73 -14.88 -1.88 -16.58
N LYS A 74 -15.37 -1.80 -15.35
CA LYS A 74 -16.51 -2.58 -14.89
C LYS A 74 -17.30 -1.79 -13.86
N ILE A 75 -18.62 -1.73 -14.03
CA ILE A 75 -19.54 -1.16 -13.06
C ILE A 75 -20.41 -2.30 -12.52
N PRO A 76 -20.17 -2.81 -11.31
CA PRO A 76 -21.06 -3.82 -10.73
C PRO A 76 -22.46 -3.24 -10.55
N ARG A 77 -23.47 -4.04 -10.92
CA ARG A 77 -24.87 -3.67 -10.74
C ARG A 77 -25.21 -3.67 -9.25
N ASN A 78 -25.49 -2.49 -8.71
CA ASN A 78 -25.96 -2.36 -7.35
C ASN A 78 -27.49 -2.41 -7.27
N GLN A 79 -28.01 -2.70 -6.08
CA GLN A 79 -29.45 -2.63 -5.81
C GLN A 79 -29.97 -1.18 -6.01
N GLN A 80 -31.24 -1.03 -6.38
CA GLN A 80 -31.85 0.30 -6.58
C GLN A 80 -31.63 1.20 -5.36
N GLY A 81 -31.05 2.39 -5.58
CA GLY A 81 -30.78 3.38 -4.53
C GLY A 81 -29.36 3.33 -3.93
N ALA A 82 -28.55 2.33 -4.26
CA ALA A 82 -27.15 2.29 -3.81
C ALA A 82 -26.23 3.18 -4.65
N ILE A 83 -25.19 3.71 -4.00
CA ILE A 83 -24.15 4.53 -4.63
C ILE A 83 -23.49 3.72 -5.75
N HIS A 84 -23.53 4.25 -6.98
CA HIS A 84 -22.85 3.63 -8.10
C HIS A 84 -21.34 3.82 -7.97
N HIS A 85 -20.61 2.73 -8.14
CA HIS A 85 -19.15 2.71 -8.12
C HIS A 85 -18.64 1.88 -9.30
N GLY A 86 -17.43 2.15 -9.74
CA GLY A 86 -16.82 1.49 -10.88
C GLY A 86 -15.34 1.21 -10.66
N PHE A 87 -14.83 0.25 -11.41
CA PHE A 87 -13.42 -0.10 -11.43
C PHE A 87 -12.88 0.17 -12.84
N ILE A 88 -11.74 0.82 -12.93
CA ILE A 88 -11.03 1.06 -14.19
C ILE A 88 -9.63 0.47 -14.05
N ASN A 89 -9.29 -0.45 -14.93
CA ASN A 89 -7.98 -1.07 -14.98
C ASN A 89 -7.15 -0.39 -16.08
N PHE A 90 -5.90 -0.07 -15.77
CA PHE A 90 -4.98 0.62 -16.66
C PHE A 90 -3.86 -0.32 -17.12
N SER A 91 -3.20 0.04 -18.21
CA SER A 91 -2.07 -0.75 -18.73
C SER A 91 -0.85 -0.65 -17.80
N ASN A 92 -0.71 0.48 -17.12
CA ASN A 92 0.43 0.87 -16.32
C ASN A 92 0.01 1.77 -15.16
N GLU A 93 0.78 1.72 -14.08
CA GLU A 93 0.54 2.48 -12.85
C GLU A 93 0.62 3.99 -13.07
N ASP A 94 1.56 4.47 -13.90
CA ASP A 94 1.68 5.89 -14.19
C ASP A 94 0.41 6.47 -14.82
N ASP A 95 -0.29 5.69 -15.63
CA ASP A 95 -1.55 6.10 -16.24
C ASP A 95 -2.67 6.16 -15.20
N ALA A 96 -2.77 5.17 -14.32
CA ALA A 96 -3.71 5.18 -13.20
C ALA A 96 -3.46 6.39 -12.28
N ARG A 97 -2.20 6.69 -11.94
CA ARG A 97 -1.84 7.83 -11.09
C ARG A 97 -2.16 9.17 -11.74
N ARG A 98 -1.86 9.32 -13.04
CA ARG A 98 -2.22 10.53 -13.81
C ARG A 98 -3.73 10.69 -13.91
N ALA A 99 -4.45 9.61 -14.21
CA ALA A 99 -5.90 9.59 -14.26
C ALA A 99 -6.52 9.99 -12.92
N LEU A 100 -6.04 9.44 -11.82
CA LEU A 100 -6.49 9.84 -10.48
C LEU A 100 -6.28 11.32 -10.24
N LYS A 101 -5.07 11.85 -10.49
CA LYS A 101 -4.77 13.27 -10.23
C LYS A 101 -5.61 14.22 -11.09
N SER A 102 -5.86 13.86 -12.33
CA SER A 102 -6.59 14.70 -13.28
C SER A 102 -8.11 14.59 -13.16
N MET A 103 -8.62 13.40 -12.82
CA MET A 103 -10.06 13.11 -12.84
C MET A 103 -10.70 13.14 -11.46
N ASN A 104 -9.92 13.01 -10.38
CA ASN A 104 -10.48 13.07 -9.03
C ASN A 104 -11.15 14.42 -8.76
N GLY A 105 -12.38 14.39 -8.24
CA GLY A 105 -13.15 15.58 -7.95
C GLY A 105 -13.72 16.29 -9.18
N THR A 106 -13.64 15.69 -10.37
CA THR A 106 -14.30 16.21 -11.58
C THR A 106 -15.79 15.83 -11.62
N LEU A 107 -16.57 16.54 -12.43
CA LEU A 107 -17.99 16.26 -12.63
C LEU A 107 -18.18 15.28 -13.79
N ILE A 108 -18.85 14.16 -13.52
CA ILE A 108 -19.35 13.21 -14.51
C ILE A 108 -20.86 13.12 -14.33
N ASP A 109 -21.62 13.39 -15.40
CA ASP A 109 -23.08 13.34 -15.40
C ASP A 109 -23.72 14.16 -14.24
N GLY A 110 -23.12 15.31 -13.91
CA GLY A 110 -23.59 16.19 -12.84
C GLY A 110 -23.19 15.77 -11.41
N LYS A 111 -22.51 14.64 -11.23
CA LYS A 111 -21.97 14.21 -9.93
C LYS A 111 -20.46 14.35 -9.86
N ARG A 112 -19.97 14.78 -8.70
CA ARG A 112 -18.54 14.87 -8.42
C ARG A 112 -18.01 13.49 -8.09
N ILE A 113 -17.09 12.99 -8.89
CA ILE A 113 -16.49 11.67 -8.66
C ILE A 113 -15.39 11.75 -7.63
N ASP A 114 -15.25 10.68 -6.84
CA ASP A 114 -14.13 10.49 -5.94
C ASP A 114 -13.34 9.27 -6.42
N GLY A 115 -12.16 9.54 -6.96
CA GLY A 115 -11.24 8.52 -7.43
C GLY A 115 -10.31 8.13 -6.29
N SER A 116 -10.02 6.85 -6.15
CA SER A 116 -8.97 6.35 -5.26
C SER A 116 -8.26 5.19 -5.95
N VAL A 117 -6.94 5.07 -5.74
CA VAL A 117 -6.25 3.83 -6.14
C VAL A 117 -6.86 2.70 -5.33
N LEU A 118 -7.12 1.56 -5.99
CA LEU A 118 -7.64 0.41 -5.29
C LEU A 118 -6.57 -0.13 -4.34
N GLU A 119 -6.62 0.34 -3.10
CA GLU A 119 -5.97 -0.36 -1.99
C GLU A 119 -6.77 -1.64 -1.79
N VAL A 120 -6.26 -2.76 -2.28
CA VAL A 120 -6.80 -4.07 -1.92
C VAL A 120 -6.50 -4.22 -0.43
N LYS A 121 -7.43 -3.74 0.39
CA LYS A 121 -7.51 -4.14 1.78
C LYS A 121 -7.83 -5.61 1.72
N ILE A 122 -6.79 -6.43 1.85
CA ILE A 122 -6.98 -7.84 2.19
C ILE A 122 -7.83 -7.77 3.44
N GLN A 123 -9.12 -8.05 3.30
CA GLN A 123 -10.04 -8.11 4.41
C GLN A 123 -9.52 -9.25 5.25
N GLN A 124 -8.76 -8.93 6.31
CA GLN A 124 -8.51 -9.89 7.37
C GLN A 124 -9.90 -10.34 7.79
N ASN A 125 -10.20 -11.60 7.46
CA ASN A 125 -11.43 -12.27 7.78
C ASN A 125 -11.79 -11.90 9.22
N GLN A 126 -12.95 -11.28 9.42
CA GLN A 126 -13.47 -11.09 10.76
C GLN A 126 -13.76 -12.49 11.33
N SER A 127 -12.79 -13.02 12.04
CA SER A 127 -12.89 -14.26 12.82
C SER A 127 -11.94 -14.17 14.00
N SER A 128 -12.02 -13.08 14.78
CA SER A 128 -11.55 -13.13 16.16
C SER A 128 -12.78 -13.27 17.04
N ALA A 129 -12.91 -14.49 17.59
CA ALA A 129 -13.86 -14.85 18.62
C ALA A 129 -14.02 -13.73 19.66
N GLN A 130 -15.27 -13.54 20.08
CA GLN A 130 -15.66 -12.70 21.20
C GLN A 130 -14.87 -13.11 22.45
N ILE A 131 -13.86 -12.33 22.81
CA ILE A 131 -13.24 -12.40 24.14
C ILE A 131 -14.12 -11.53 25.04
N PRO A 132 -14.74 -12.07 26.11
CA PRO A 132 -15.58 -11.28 27.02
C PRO A 132 -14.78 -10.11 27.61
N GLN A 133 -15.41 -8.94 27.67
CA GLN A 133 -14.88 -7.75 28.35
C GLN A 133 -14.73 -8.06 29.86
N LEU A 134 -13.50 -8.30 30.32
CA LEU A 134 -13.18 -8.32 31.74
C LEU A 134 -12.97 -6.88 32.22
N SER A 135 -14.08 -6.15 32.38
CA SER A 135 -14.17 -4.88 33.12
C SER A 135 -14.38 -5.09 34.63
N GLU A 136 -14.14 -6.29 35.13
CA GLU A 136 -14.09 -6.63 36.56
C GLU A 136 -12.84 -7.51 36.67
N ILE A 137 -11.68 -7.01 37.09
CA ILE A 137 -11.28 -6.98 38.50
C ILE A 137 -10.37 -5.76 38.67
N SER A 138 -10.94 -4.68 39.19
CA SER A 138 -10.18 -3.78 40.04
C SER A 138 -9.73 -4.55 41.27
N SER A 139 -8.46 -4.34 41.61
CA SER A 139 -7.84 -4.71 42.90
C SER A 139 -7.43 -6.18 43.03
N ILE A 140 -6.25 -6.40 43.63
CA ILE A 140 -5.59 -7.68 43.96
C ILE A 140 -4.65 -8.09 42.80
N ILE A 141 -3.34 -7.79 42.80
CA ILE A 141 -2.31 -8.31 43.73
C ILE A 141 -1.02 -7.42 43.74
N ILE A 142 -0.75 -6.84 44.92
CA ILE A 142 0.54 -6.75 45.66
C ILE A 142 1.72 -5.91 45.10
N ARG A 143 2.02 -4.80 45.81
CA ARG A 143 3.38 -4.34 46.17
C ARG A 143 3.44 -4.44 47.70
N ASN A 144 4.21 -5.37 48.29
CA ASN A 144 5.59 -5.18 48.76
C ASN A 144 5.82 -3.84 49.44
#